data_AF-A0A7Y0JAX8-F1
#
_entry.id   AF-A0A7Y0JAX8-F1
#
_cell.length_a   1.000
_cell.length_b   1.000
_cell.length_c   1.000
_cell.angle_alpha   90.00
_cell.angle_beta   90.00
_cell.angle_gamma   90.00
#
_symmetry.space_group_name_H-M   'P 1'
#
loop_
_entity.id
_entity.type
_entity.pdbx_description
1 polymer ?
#
loop_
_entity_poly.entity_id
_entity_poly.type
_entity_poly.pdbx_seq_one_letter_code
_entity_poly.pdbx_strand_id
1 'polypeptide(L)'
;MSAASGTRSHGHTANSGAHPALPPSSTTAGEPPRRLAPLTARGPAPGRAYAPVSAPLHAFSGAGYSNCGVTVVAASDYGVPQLRRRAIFFGVRDGEDISADAGPFFEAALADEKLPEVSVGQAIGDLPELTAAHCEPIVYPTTRVKNSFLDDMRLNRDGTWYSAKEKPEKADKKKISHNRHAKEIQERRKAHIAQLAPGAKADSLPKDVWNGAKPEKWRRLHPDKPAYTILAQMHRDLSEWVHPDSQRWITVREAARLQSFHDGFVFQTSEW
;
A
#
# COMPACT_ATOMS: atom_id res chain seq x y z
N MET A 1 40.76 -11.70 62.72
CA MET A 1 40.72 -12.97 61.95
C MET A 1 41.04 -12.59 60.51
N SER A 2 42.31 -12.44 60.11
CA SER A 2 43.32 -13.46 59.75
C SER A 2 42.90 -14.38 58.61
N ALA A 3 43.48 -14.13 57.41
CA ALA A 3 44.03 -15.08 56.42
C ALA A 3 44.00 -14.43 55.01
N ALA A 4 45.16 -14.01 54.47
CA ALA A 4 46.01 -14.74 53.50
C ALA A 4 45.47 -14.63 52.05
N SER A 5 46.00 -13.73 51.21
CA SER A 5 47.18 -13.86 50.33
C SER A 5 47.05 -14.92 49.22
N GLY A 6 47.12 -14.50 47.97
CA GLY A 6 47.22 -15.39 46.80
C GLY A 6 47.33 -14.63 45.48
N THR A 7 48.53 -14.16 45.16
CA THR A 7 48.94 -13.67 43.83
C THR A 7 49.31 -14.83 42.90
N ARG A 8 48.97 -14.71 41.60
CA ARG A 8 49.66 -15.18 40.36
C ARG A 8 48.63 -15.14 39.21
N SER A 9 48.73 -14.32 38.16
CA SER A 9 49.77 -14.10 37.15
C SER A 9 49.80 -15.16 36.03
N HIS A 10 49.49 -14.68 34.82
CA HIS A 10 49.93 -15.11 33.47
C HIS A 10 49.22 -16.29 32.78
N GLY A 11 48.84 -16.04 31.53
CA GLY A 11 48.43 -17.07 30.57
C GLY A 11 47.69 -16.53 29.35
N HIS A 12 48.35 -15.70 28.55
CA HIS A 12 47.94 -15.47 27.16
C HIS A 12 48.02 -16.80 26.39
N THR A 13 46.90 -17.25 25.81
CA THR A 13 46.92 -18.07 24.59
C THR A 13 45.78 -17.60 23.70
N ALA A 14 46.15 -16.91 22.63
CA ALA A 14 45.30 -16.66 21.48
C ALA A 14 44.88 -18.01 20.89
N ASN A 15 43.57 -18.27 20.82
CA ASN A 15 43.06 -19.40 20.08
C ASN A 15 42.41 -18.87 18.79
N SER A 16 43.22 -18.83 17.74
CA SER A 16 42.82 -18.61 16.35
C SER A 16 42.03 -19.84 15.88
N GLY A 17 40.71 -19.83 16.12
CA GLY A 17 39.78 -20.78 15.54
C GLY A 17 39.52 -20.42 14.09
N ALA A 18 40.24 -21.07 13.18
CA ALA A 18 40.04 -20.99 11.74
C ALA A 18 38.61 -21.40 11.36
N HIS A 19 37.93 -20.49 10.65
CA HIS A 19 36.67 -20.76 9.97
C HIS A 19 36.85 -21.91 8.96
N PRO A 20 35.97 -22.93 8.92
CA PRO A 20 35.97 -23.88 7.83
C PRO A 20 35.47 -23.20 6.55
N ALA A 21 36.36 -23.11 5.57
CA ALA A 21 36.09 -22.62 4.23
C ALA A 21 35.04 -23.49 3.52
N LEU A 22 33.99 -22.83 3.02
CA LEU A 22 32.96 -23.44 2.16
C LEU A 22 33.57 -23.83 0.80
N PRO A 23 33.18 -24.97 0.20
CA PRO A 23 33.67 -25.38 -1.12
C PRO A 23 33.11 -24.49 -2.24
N PRO A 24 33.85 -24.31 -3.37
CA PRO A 24 33.41 -23.50 -4.49
C PRO A 24 32.38 -24.25 -5.35
N SER A 25 31.14 -23.79 -5.37
CA SER A 25 30.09 -24.31 -6.25
C SER A 25 29.84 -23.39 -7.44
N SER A 26 30.33 -23.85 -8.60
CA SER A 26 29.80 -23.71 -9.96
C SER A 26 28.85 -22.54 -10.29
N THR A 27 29.31 -21.69 -11.19
CA THR A 27 28.54 -20.73 -11.96
C THR A 27 27.47 -21.43 -12.82
N THR A 28 26.21 -21.41 -12.38
CA THR A 28 25.05 -21.63 -13.25
C THR A 28 24.35 -20.29 -13.46
N ALA A 29 24.24 -19.87 -14.72
CA ALA A 29 23.55 -18.67 -15.15
C ALA A 29 22.14 -18.60 -14.54
N GLY A 30 21.90 -17.57 -13.72
CA GLY A 30 20.60 -17.32 -13.11
C GLY A 30 19.57 -16.98 -14.18
N GLU A 31 18.52 -17.81 -14.24
CA GLU A 31 17.26 -17.53 -14.93
C GLU A 31 16.75 -16.14 -14.52
N PRO A 32 16.30 -15.27 -15.45
CA PRO A 32 15.79 -13.95 -15.09
C PRO A 32 14.57 -14.09 -14.17
N PRO A 33 14.36 -13.16 -13.21
CA PRO A 33 13.28 -13.26 -12.25
C PRO A 33 11.94 -13.35 -12.97
N ARG A 34 11.19 -14.42 -12.67
CA ARG A 34 9.84 -14.66 -13.19
C ARG A 34 8.98 -13.44 -12.86
N ARG A 35 8.62 -12.66 -13.90
CA ARG A 35 7.59 -11.63 -13.81
C ARG A 35 6.33 -12.27 -13.24
N LEU A 36 5.94 -11.87 -12.03
CA LEU A 36 4.63 -12.17 -11.49
C LEU A 36 3.59 -11.61 -12.47
N ALA A 37 2.85 -12.51 -13.10
CA ALA A 37 1.72 -12.15 -13.95
C ALA A 37 0.76 -11.27 -13.13
N PRO A 38 0.20 -10.19 -13.72
CA PRO A 38 -0.78 -9.37 -13.02
C PRO A 38 -1.95 -10.24 -12.59
N LEU A 39 -2.34 -10.12 -11.31
CA LEU A 39 -3.58 -10.69 -10.80
C LEU A 39 -4.72 -10.11 -11.65
N THR A 40 -5.20 -10.90 -12.61
CA THR A 40 -6.24 -10.49 -13.54
C THR A 40 -7.47 -10.10 -12.74
N ALA A 41 -7.84 -8.82 -12.78
CA ALA A 41 -9.22 -8.45 -12.54
C ALA A 41 -10.08 -9.36 -13.42
N ARG A 42 -11.09 -10.02 -12.84
CA ARG A 42 -12.00 -10.91 -13.57
C ARG A 42 -12.42 -10.21 -14.86
N GLY A 43 -12.08 -10.82 -15.99
CA GLY A 43 -12.64 -10.42 -17.28
C GLY A 43 -14.17 -10.49 -17.23
N PRO A 44 -14.87 -9.73 -18.09
CA PRO A 44 -16.32 -9.80 -18.17
C PRO A 44 -16.77 -11.23 -18.49
N ALA A 45 -17.99 -11.57 -18.07
CA ALA A 45 -18.63 -12.84 -18.36
C ALA A 45 -18.57 -13.16 -19.88
N PRO A 46 -18.45 -14.44 -20.26
CA PRO A 46 -18.36 -14.84 -21.68
C PRO A 46 -19.56 -14.29 -22.46
N GLY A 47 -19.27 -13.50 -23.51
CA GLY A 47 -20.28 -12.87 -24.38
C GLY A 47 -20.27 -11.33 -24.39
N ARG A 48 -19.56 -10.66 -23.48
CA ARG A 48 -19.27 -9.22 -23.59
C ARG A 48 -17.94 -9.01 -24.30
N ALA A 49 -17.98 -8.63 -25.57
CA ALA A 49 -16.80 -8.13 -26.26
C ALA A 49 -16.26 -6.90 -25.47
N TYR A 50 -14.97 -6.90 -25.17
CA TYR A 50 -14.32 -5.65 -24.78
C TYR A 50 -14.51 -4.67 -25.93
N ALA A 51 -15.02 -3.47 -25.66
CA ALA A 51 -14.85 -2.39 -26.61
C ALA A 51 -13.34 -2.25 -26.82
N PRO A 52 -12.83 -2.36 -28.07
CA PRO A 52 -11.41 -2.24 -28.31
C PRO A 52 -10.95 -0.87 -27.78
N VAL A 53 -9.69 -0.78 -27.33
CA VAL A 53 -9.08 0.48 -26.86
C VAL A 53 -9.23 1.59 -27.91
N SER A 54 -9.45 1.23 -29.17
CA SER A 54 -9.76 2.15 -30.26
C SER A 54 -11.09 2.89 -30.11
N ALA A 55 -12.13 2.32 -29.49
CA ALA A 55 -13.45 2.95 -29.45
C ALA A 55 -13.46 4.31 -28.69
N PRO A 56 -12.85 4.42 -27.48
CA PRO A 56 -12.66 5.73 -26.84
C PRO A 56 -11.78 6.69 -27.65
N LEU A 57 -10.72 6.21 -28.30
CA LEU A 57 -9.83 7.06 -29.10
C LEU A 57 -10.54 7.62 -30.34
N HIS A 58 -11.37 6.81 -31.00
CA HIS A 58 -12.23 7.28 -32.08
C HIS A 58 -13.24 8.32 -31.61
N ALA A 59 -13.80 8.16 -30.40
CA ALA A 59 -14.69 9.16 -29.81
C ALA A 59 -13.96 10.48 -29.50
N PHE A 60 -12.70 10.42 -29.03
CA PHE A 60 -11.85 11.59 -28.83
C PHE A 60 -11.60 12.32 -30.14
N SER A 61 -11.16 11.61 -31.18
CA SER A 61 -10.93 12.17 -32.51
C SER A 61 -12.20 12.80 -33.08
N GLY A 62 -13.35 12.10 -33.00
CA GLY A 62 -14.64 12.65 -33.43
C GLY A 62 -15.14 13.86 -32.62
N ALA A 63 -14.59 14.09 -31.42
CA ALA A 63 -14.88 15.25 -30.58
C ALA A 63 -13.90 16.43 -30.77
N GLY A 64 -13.01 16.36 -31.77
CA GLY A 64 -12.02 17.40 -32.07
C GLY A 64 -10.69 17.25 -31.32
N TYR A 65 -10.30 16.01 -31.01
CA TYR A 65 -9.00 15.65 -30.41
C TYR A 65 -8.33 14.56 -31.23
N SER A 66 -7.92 14.90 -32.45
CA SER A 66 -7.31 13.95 -33.38
C SER A 66 -5.92 13.50 -32.92
N ASN A 67 -5.18 14.38 -32.24
CA ASN A 67 -3.95 14.02 -31.53
C ASN A 67 -4.28 13.49 -30.12
N CYS A 68 -4.46 12.19 -29.98
CA CYS A 68 -4.78 11.56 -28.70
C CYS A 68 -4.04 10.22 -28.48
N GLY A 69 -3.94 9.81 -27.22
CA GLY A 69 -3.25 8.60 -26.79
C GLY A 69 -3.82 8.04 -25.50
N VAL A 70 -3.37 6.85 -25.14
CA VAL A 70 -3.76 6.16 -23.91
C VAL A 70 -2.57 5.47 -23.28
N THR A 71 -2.41 5.66 -21.98
CA THR A 71 -1.34 5.04 -21.20
C THR A 71 -1.91 4.33 -19.98
N VAL A 72 -1.40 3.13 -19.68
CA VAL A 72 -1.78 2.40 -18.47
C VAL A 72 -0.83 2.75 -17.34
N VAL A 73 -1.33 3.48 -16.35
CA VAL A 73 -0.59 4.01 -15.20
C VAL A 73 -0.84 3.14 -13.98
N ALA A 74 0.22 2.74 -13.27
CA ALA A 74 0.12 2.09 -11.96
C ALA A 74 0.30 3.14 -10.86
N ALA A 75 -0.69 3.30 -9.98
CA ALA A 75 -0.64 4.32 -8.92
C ALA A 75 0.56 4.16 -7.97
N SER A 76 1.02 2.91 -7.76
CA SER A 76 2.22 2.59 -6.97
C SER A 76 3.50 3.23 -7.50
N ASP A 77 3.59 3.49 -8.81
CA ASP A 77 4.75 4.14 -9.42
C ASP A 77 4.84 5.64 -9.07
N TYR A 78 3.79 6.20 -8.46
CA TYR A 78 3.65 7.61 -8.11
C TYR A 78 3.39 7.77 -6.60
N GLY A 79 3.93 6.87 -5.78
CA GLY A 79 3.92 6.99 -4.31
C GLY A 79 2.59 6.64 -3.64
N VAL A 80 1.58 6.19 -4.39
CA VAL A 80 0.32 5.71 -3.79
C VAL A 80 0.54 4.31 -3.21
N PRO A 81 0.22 4.05 -1.92
CA PRO A 81 0.43 2.74 -1.29
C PRO A 81 -0.56 1.64 -1.74
N GLN A 82 -0.86 1.58 -3.03
CA GLN A 82 -1.81 0.64 -3.62
C GLN A 82 -1.44 0.25 -5.06
N LEU A 83 -1.48 -1.05 -5.32
CA LEU A 83 -1.46 -1.64 -6.65
C LEU A 83 -2.80 -1.38 -7.35
N ARG A 84 -2.87 -0.30 -8.13
CA ARG A 84 -4.05 0.09 -8.91
C ARG A 84 -3.64 0.62 -10.27
N ARG A 85 -4.00 -0.13 -11.32
CA ARG A 85 -3.75 0.27 -12.72
C ARG A 85 -4.93 1.02 -13.30
N ARG A 86 -4.68 2.09 -14.05
CA ARG A 86 -5.69 2.92 -14.71
C ARG A 86 -5.27 3.21 -16.14
N ALA A 87 -6.18 3.06 -17.08
CA ALA A 87 -6.00 3.61 -18.42
C ALA A 87 -6.35 5.10 -18.36
N ILE A 88 -5.39 5.96 -18.71
CA ILE A 88 -5.57 7.40 -18.80
C ILE A 88 -5.52 7.77 -20.28
N PHE A 89 -6.58 8.42 -20.74
CA PHE A 89 -6.66 8.97 -22.09
C PHE A 89 -6.22 10.42 -22.04
N PHE A 90 -5.33 10.80 -22.96
CA PHE A 90 -4.81 12.14 -23.08
C PHE A 90 -5.00 12.60 -24.53
N GLY A 91 -5.46 13.83 -24.74
CA GLY A 91 -5.75 14.36 -26.07
C GLY A 91 -5.50 15.86 -26.13
N VAL A 92 -4.97 16.30 -27.27
CA VAL A 92 -4.74 17.70 -27.61
C VAL A 92 -5.85 18.15 -28.53
N ARG A 93 -6.43 19.32 -28.24
CA ARG A 93 -7.52 19.87 -29.05
C ARG A 93 -6.99 20.21 -30.44
N ASP A 94 -7.77 19.90 -31.47
CA ASP A 94 -7.42 20.25 -32.84
C ASP A 94 -7.23 21.78 -32.98
N GLY A 95 -6.14 22.18 -33.62
CA GLY A 95 -5.71 23.58 -33.73
C GLY A 95 -4.71 24.03 -32.66
N GLU A 96 -4.54 23.26 -31.58
CA GLU A 96 -3.43 23.44 -30.63
C GLU A 96 -2.27 22.55 -31.04
N ASP A 97 -1.04 23.09 -31.01
CA ASP A 97 0.17 22.35 -31.34
C ASP A 97 1.12 22.29 -30.14
N ILE A 98 1.36 21.08 -29.66
CA ILE A 98 2.37 20.80 -28.62
C ILE A 98 3.70 20.33 -29.22
N SER A 99 3.85 20.37 -30.55
CA SER A 99 4.98 19.90 -31.33
C SER A 99 5.39 18.45 -31.05
N ALA A 100 4.43 17.63 -30.61
CA ALA A 100 4.61 16.23 -30.25
C ALA A 100 3.29 15.44 -30.35
N ASP A 101 3.42 14.13 -30.47
CA ASP A 101 2.29 13.22 -30.33
C ASP A 101 1.86 13.15 -28.86
N ALA A 102 0.55 13.23 -28.61
CA ALA A 102 -0.03 13.31 -27.28
C ALA A 102 0.34 12.13 -26.39
N GLY A 103 0.36 10.91 -26.95
CA GLY A 103 0.74 9.69 -26.23
C GLY A 103 2.19 9.73 -25.72
N PRO A 104 3.20 9.79 -26.62
CA PRO A 104 4.60 9.90 -26.23
C PRO A 104 4.91 11.10 -25.32
N PHE A 105 4.30 12.26 -25.57
CA PHE A 105 4.42 13.42 -24.69
C PHE A 105 3.96 13.10 -23.26
N PHE A 106 2.77 12.51 -23.13
CA PHE A 106 2.21 12.16 -21.82
C PHE A 106 3.03 11.08 -21.11
N GLU A 107 3.55 10.09 -21.84
CA GLU A 107 4.44 9.06 -21.28
C GLU A 107 5.76 9.64 -20.77
N ALA A 108 6.36 10.58 -21.50
CA ALA A 108 7.55 11.28 -21.06
C ALA A 108 7.28 12.11 -19.80
N ALA A 109 6.21 12.90 -19.79
CA ALA A 109 5.80 13.69 -18.62
C ALA A 109 5.56 12.81 -17.38
N LEU A 110 4.96 11.63 -17.55
CA LEU A 110 4.76 10.67 -16.47
C LEU A 110 6.06 10.03 -15.98
N ALA A 111 7.06 9.85 -16.83
CA ALA A 111 8.31 9.22 -16.46
C ALA A 111 9.10 10.06 -15.43
N ASP A 112 9.01 11.39 -15.54
CA ASP A 112 9.69 12.35 -14.66
C ASP A 112 9.03 12.47 -13.27
N GLU A 113 7.76 12.06 -13.15
CA GLU A 113 6.95 12.17 -11.93
C GLU A 113 6.97 10.90 -11.06
N LYS A 114 7.81 9.91 -11.39
CA LYS A 114 7.88 8.65 -10.65
C LYS A 114 8.41 8.86 -9.24
N LEU A 115 7.75 8.23 -8.28
CA LEU A 115 8.14 8.25 -6.86
C LEU A 115 8.48 6.84 -6.38
N PRO A 116 9.29 6.71 -5.31
CA PRO A 116 9.53 5.43 -4.66
C PRO A 116 8.22 4.75 -4.24
N GLU A 117 8.18 3.43 -4.36
CA GLU A 117 7.02 2.65 -3.91
C GLU A 117 6.83 2.78 -2.39
N VAL A 118 5.58 2.97 -1.97
CA VAL A 118 5.21 3.07 -0.54
C VAL A 118 4.47 1.80 -0.13
N SER A 119 4.99 1.15 0.90
CA SER A 119 4.41 -0.07 1.47
C SER A 119 3.24 0.21 2.42
N VAL A 120 2.42 -0.81 2.70
CA VAL A 120 1.35 -0.72 3.71
C VAL A 120 1.91 -0.30 5.07
N GLY A 121 3.00 -0.91 5.52
CA GLY A 121 3.61 -0.62 6.81
C GLY A 121 4.06 0.84 6.92
N GLN A 122 4.63 1.40 5.84
CA GLN A 122 4.96 2.82 5.78
C GLN A 122 3.71 3.72 5.81
N ALA A 123 2.61 3.31 5.18
CA ALA A 123 1.42 4.15 5.07
C ALA A 123 0.57 4.19 6.35
N ILE A 124 0.45 3.06 7.06
CA ILE A 124 -0.48 2.91 8.18
C ILE A 124 0.16 2.49 9.51
N GLY A 125 1.43 2.10 9.54
CA GLY A 125 2.05 1.53 10.75
C GLY A 125 2.24 2.49 11.92
N ASP A 126 2.12 3.81 11.70
CA ASP A 126 2.14 4.82 12.78
C ASP A 126 0.77 5.04 13.44
N LEU A 127 -0.31 4.49 12.87
CA LEU A 127 -1.64 4.62 13.41
C LEU A 127 -1.78 3.69 14.63
N PRO A 128 -2.22 4.20 15.81
CA PRO A 128 -2.43 3.33 16.97
C PRO A 128 -3.44 2.20 16.72
N GLU A 129 -3.27 1.11 17.44
CA GLU A 129 -4.17 -0.04 17.33
C GLU A 129 -5.62 0.29 17.74
N LEU A 130 -5.79 1.18 18.73
CA LEU A 130 -7.11 1.61 19.21
C LEU A 130 -7.89 2.25 18.06
N THR A 131 -8.99 1.60 17.68
CA THR A 131 -9.97 2.12 16.74
C THR A 131 -11.12 2.77 17.52
N ALA A 132 -11.71 3.83 16.97
CA ALA A 132 -12.89 4.40 17.58
C ALA A 132 -14.05 3.40 17.45
N ALA A 133 -14.83 3.21 18.52
CA ALA A 133 -16.01 2.33 18.51
C ALA A 133 -17.06 2.82 17.52
N HIS A 134 -17.18 4.15 17.39
CA HIS A 134 -18.03 4.86 16.44
C HIS A 134 -17.21 5.94 15.71
N CYS A 135 -17.79 6.71 14.78
CA CYS A 135 -17.14 7.80 14.03
C CYS A 135 -16.56 8.95 14.89
N GLU A 136 -16.37 8.73 16.18
CA GLU A 136 -15.89 9.69 17.13
C GLU A 136 -14.46 10.12 16.79
N PRO A 137 -14.21 11.44 16.77
CA PRO A 137 -12.87 11.97 16.63
C PRO A 137 -12.03 11.62 17.85
N ILE A 138 -10.78 11.19 17.62
CA ILE A 138 -9.81 11.01 18.70
C ILE A 138 -8.69 12.05 18.61
N VAL A 139 -7.95 12.20 19.71
CA VAL A 139 -6.71 12.98 19.76
C VAL A 139 -5.78 12.52 18.64
N TYR A 140 -5.29 13.47 17.86
CA TYR A 140 -4.42 13.15 16.73
C TYR A 140 -3.13 12.49 17.23
N PRO A 141 -2.85 11.24 16.80
CA PRO A 141 -1.74 10.48 17.36
C PRO A 141 -0.41 11.18 17.04
N THR A 142 0.61 11.02 17.89
CA THR A 142 1.96 11.45 17.57
C THR A 142 2.83 10.26 17.23
N THR A 143 3.79 10.44 16.33
CA THR A 143 4.77 9.41 15.98
C THR A 143 6.11 10.06 15.66
N ARG A 144 7.20 9.36 16.00
CA ARG A 144 8.58 9.77 15.71
C ARG A 144 9.19 9.01 14.54
N VAL A 145 8.42 8.12 13.89
CA VAL A 145 8.88 7.36 12.72
C VAL A 145 9.23 8.31 11.58
N LYS A 146 10.46 8.25 11.08
CA LYS A 146 10.90 9.02 9.91
C LYS A 146 10.35 8.37 8.65
N ASN A 147 9.54 9.10 7.89
CA ASN A 147 8.84 8.57 6.72
C ASN A 147 8.26 9.73 5.91
N SER A 148 8.78 9.96 4.70
CA SER A 148 8.37 11.07 3.84
C SER A 148 6.89 11.01 3.47
N PHE A 149 6.33 9.82 3.27
CA PHE A 149 4.88 9.67 3.03
C PHE A 149 4.06 10.16 4.23
N LEU A 150 4.49 9.84 5.45
CA LEU A 150 3.82 10.35 6.65
C LEU A 150 4.04 11.86 6.82
N ASP A 151 5.19 12.37 6.40
CA ASP A 151 5.49 13.79 6.41
C ASP A 151 4.53 14.54 5.50
N ASP A 152 4.14 13.98 4.35
CA ASP A 152 3.09 14.54 3.48
C ASP A 152 1.68 14.34 4.03
N MET A 153 1.33 13.15 4.53
CA MET A 153 -0.06 12.83 4.90
C MET A 153 -0.50 13.42 6.24
N ARG A 154 0.42 13.59 7.20
CA ARG A 154 0.05 13.90 8.58
C ARG A 154 -0.15 15.40 8.82
N LEU A 155 -1.16 15.75 9.62
CA LEU A 155 -1.53 17.12 10.00
C LEU A 155 -0.47 17.85 10.85
N ASN A 156 0.44 17.10 11.48
CA ASN A 156 1.39 17.64 12.45
C ASN A 156 2.84 17.56 11.98
N ARG A 157 3.07 17.41 10.67
CA ARG A 157 4.40 17.32 10.05
C ARG A 157 4.48 18.22 8.84
N ASP A 158 5.66 18.75 8.58
CA ASP A 158 5.95 19.46 7.35
C ASP A 158 6.06 18.44 6.23
N GLY A 159 5.33 18.67 5.14
CA GLY A 159 5.42 17.88 3.91
C GLY A 159 5.97 18.71 2.77
N THR A 160 6.07 18.07 1.61
CA THR A 160 6.51 18.65 0.34
C THR A 160 5.61 19.80 -0.09
N TRP A 161 4.29 19.61 0.04
CA TRP A 161 3.29 20.55 -0.47
C TRP A 161 2.79 21.56 0.56
N TYR A 162 2.72 21.14 1.83
CA TYR A 162 2.14 21.93 2.91
C TYR A 162 2.92 21.73 4.20
N SER A 163 3.19 22.82 4.91
CA SER A 163 3.76 22.78 6.26
C SER A 163 2.77 22.24 7.30
N ALA A 164 3.29 21.83 8.47
CA ALA A 164 2.50 21.43 9.63
C ALA A 164 1.57 22.54 10.15
N LYS A 165 1.84 23.80 9.78
CA LYS A 165 1.01 24.95 10.11
C LYS A 165 -0.15 25.12 9.13
N GLU A 166 0.10 24.95 7.83
CA GLU A 166 -0.92 25.12 6.79
C GLU A 166 -1.91 23.97 6.73
N LYS A 167 -1.46 22.75 7.03
CA LYS A 167 -2.30 21.54 6.93
C LYS A 167 -3.58 21.59 7.77
N PRO A 168 -3.55 21.98 9.06
CA PRO A 168 -4.76 22.19 9.82
C PRO A 168 -5.65 23.29 9.23
N GLU A 169 -5.07 24.40 8.75
CA GLU A 169 -5.84 25.52 8.19
C GLU A 169 -6.60 25.14 6.93
N LYS A 170 -6.03 24.26 6.11
CA LYS A 170 -6.67 23.68 4.91
C LYS A 170 -7.61 22.51 5.23
N ALA A 171 -7.60 22.02 6.47
CA ALA A 171 -8.52 21.02 7.00
C ALA A 171 -9.58 21.71 7.89
N ASP A 172 -10.19 20.97 8.82
CA ASP A 172 -11.18 21.49 9.76
C ASP A 172 -10.57 22.33 10.92
N LYS A 173 -9.41 22.96 10.70
CA LYS A 173 -8.66 23.81 11.67
C LYS A 173 -8.27 23.13 12.99
N LYS A 174 -8.59 21.84 13.15
CA LYS A 174 -8.36 21.05 14.36
C LYS A 174 -7.42 19.89 14.04
N LYS A 175 -6.45 19.65 14.93
CA LYS A 175 -5.61 18.45 14.88
C LYS A 175 -6.35 17.28 15.50
N ILE A 176 -7.34 16.78 14.76
CA ILE A 176 -8.20 15.68 15.17
C ILE A 176 -8.06 14.55 14.14
N SER A 177 -8.02 13.31 14.64
CA SER A 177 -8.02 12.13 13.77
C SER A 177 -9.46 11.68 13.54
N HIS A 178 -9.96 11.89 12.32
CA HIS A 178 -11.29 11.44 11.89
C HIS A 178 -11.25 10.09 11.17
N ASN A 179 -12.42 9.45 11.08
CA ASN A 179 -12.66 8.23 10.30
C ASN A 179 -11.83 7.01 10.77
N ARG A 180 -11.57 6.88 12.08
CA ARG A 180 -10.77 5.79 12.68
C ARG A 180 -11.58 4.56 13.08
N HIS A 181 -12.81 4.44 12.61
CA HIS A 181 -13.66 3.29 12.88
C HIS A 181 -13.40 2.19 11.84
N ALA A 182 -13.63 0.95 12.24
CA ALA A 182 -13.69 -0.21 11.38
C ALA A 182 -14.98 -0.96 11.69
N LYS A 183 -15.47 -1.76 10.74
CA LYS A 183 -16.62 -2.64 10.98
C LYS A 183 -16.30 -3.63 12.11
N GLU A 184 -17.28 -3.95 12.94
CA GLU A 184 -17.12 -4.99 13.95
C GLU A 184 -16.74 -6.34 13.30
N ILE A 185 -15.95 -7.12 14.02
CA ILE A 185 -15.50 -8.43 13.58
C ILE A 185 -15.90 -9.50 14.59
N GLN A 186 -16.59 -10.53 14.10
CA GLN A 186 -16.99 -11.68 14.89
C GLN A 186 -15.78 -12.47 15.40
N GLU A 187 -15.85 -13.00 16.64
CA GLU A 187 -14.77 -13.76 17.27
C GLU A 187 -14.26 -14.93 16.41
N ARG A 188 -15.17 -15.66 15.75
CA ARG A 188 -14.79 -16.71 14.80
C ARG A 188 -13.86 -16.20 13.69
N ARG A 189 -14.13 -15.02 13.14
CA ARG A 189 -13.30 -14.41 12.10
C ARG A 189 -11.96 -13.94 12.65
N LYS A 190 -11.93 -13.40 13.88
CA LYS A 190 -10.68 -13.08 14.57
C LYS A 190 -9.80 -14.32 14.74
N ALA A 191 -10.39 -15.46 15.14
CA ALA A 191 -9.68 -16.73 15.29
C ALA A 191 -9.07 -17.25 13.98
N HIS A 192 -9.75 -17.05 12.84
CA HIS A 192 -9.18 -17.36 11.52
C HIS A 192 -8.04 -16.41 11.15
N ILE A 193 -8.20 -15.11 11.41
CA ILE A 193 -7.19 -14.09 11.13
C ILE A 193 -5.93 -14.29 11.98
N ALA A 194 -6.07 -14.75 13.22
CA ALA A 194 -4.95 -15.06 14.12
C ALA A 194 -4.01 -16.13 13.54
N GLN A 195 -4.51 -17.00 12.66
CA GLN A 195 -3.74 -18.05 12.00
C GLN A 195 -3.08 -17.58 10.69
N LEU A 196 -3.44 -16.40 10.18
CA LEU A 196 -2.83 -15.82 9.00
C LEU A 196 -1.60 -14.99 9.39
N ALA A 197 -0.45 -15.31 8.81
CA ALA A 197 0.72 -14.44 8.89
C ALA A 197 0.50 -13.14 8.07
N PRO A 198 1.22 -12.04 8.36
CA PRO A 198 1.17 -10.83 7.54
C PRO A 198 1.42 -11.14 6.05
N GLY A 199 0.60 -10.57 5.16
CA GLY A 199 0.64 -10.86 3.72
C GLY A 199 0.14 -12.24 3.27
N ALA A 200 -0.18 -13.15 4.20
CA ALA A 200 -0.70 -14.47 3.87
C ALA A 200 -2.18 -14.43 3.47
N LYS A 201 -2.58 -15.44 2.70
CA LYS A 201 -3.96 -15.65 2.24
C LYS A 201 -4.53 -16.93 2.88
N ALA A 202 -5.81 -17.17 2.68
CA ALA A 202 -6.48 -18.35 3.25
C ALA A 202 -6.01 -19.71 2.72
N ASP A 203 -5.19 -19.76 1.67
CA ASP A 203 -4.52 -20.99 1.24
C ASP A 203 -3.47 -21.49 2.26
N SER A 204 -2.97 -20.60 3.12
CA SER A 204 -2.10 -20.96 4.23
C SER A 204 -2.83 -21.54 5.45
N LEU A 205 -4.17 -21.46 5.46
CA LEU A 205 -4.96 -21.99 6.57
C LEU A 205 -5.13 -23.51 6.47
N PRO A 206 -5.33 -24.20 7.60
CA PRO A 206 -5.68 -25.62 7.60
C PRO A 206 -6.91 -25.93 6.73
N LYS A 207 -6.92 -27.09 6.06
CA LYS A 207 -7.99 -27.46 5.12
C LYS A 207 -9.38 -27.63 5.76
N ASP A 208 -9.40 -27.96 7.05
CA ASP A 208 -10.59 -27.99 7.90
C ASP A 208 -11.16 -26.59 8.18
N VAL A 209 -10.32 -25.55 8.08
CA VAL A 209 -10.69 -24.14 8.24
C VAL A 209 -11.07 -23.52 6.89
N TRP A 210 -10.35 -23.86 5.82
CA TRP A 210 -10.58 -23.31 4.48
C TRP A 210 -10.62 -24.39 3.40
N ASN A 211 -11.71 -24.40 2.64
CA ASN A 211 -11.95 -25.38 1.58
C ASN A 211 -11.15 -25.14 0.27
N GLY A 212 -10.22 -24.17 0.28
CA GLY A 212 -9.37 -23.83 -0.87
C GLY A 212 -10.01 -22.92 -1.92
N ALA A 213 -11.30 -22.57 -1.79
CA ALA A 213 -11.97 -21.73 -2.78
C ALA A 213 -11.59 -20.25 -2.63
N LYS A 214 -11.02 -19.63 -3.67
CA LYS A 214 -10.74 -18.17 -3.74
C LYS A 214 -9.92 -17.65 -2.55
N PRO A 215 -8.70 -18.14 -2.30
CA PRO A 215 -7.89 -17.72 -1.16
C PRO A 215 -7.62 -16.21 -1.14
N GLU A 216 -7.63 -15.53 -2.29
CA GLU A 216 -7.51 -14.07 -2.39
C GLU A 216 -8.63 -13.30 -1.68
N LYS A 217 -9.78 -13.94 -1.45
CA LYS A 217 -10.91 -13.34 -0.74
C LYS A 217 -10.67 -13.19 0.75
N TRP A 218 -9.66 -13.86 1.31
CA TRP A 218 -9.36 -13.78 2.72
C TRP A 218 -7.85 -13.69 2.93
N ARG A 219 -7.36 -12.50 3.28
CA ARG A 219 -5.91 -12.24 3.34
C ARG A 219 -5.57 -11.07 4.27
N ARG A 220 -4.37 -11.12 4.83
CA ARG A 220 -3.75 -9.97 5.48
C ARG A 220 -3.03 -9.10 4.47
N LEU A 221 -3.06 -7.78 4.69
CA LEU A 221 -2.17 -6.88 3.98
C LEU A 221 -0.72 -7.27 4.26
N HIS A 222 0.13 -7.15 3.23
CA HIS A 222 1.56 -7.39 3.36
C HIS A 222 2.23 -6.10 3.83
N PRO A 223 2.99 -6.09 4.95
CA PRO A 223 3.55 -4.86 5.50
C PRO A 223 4.56 -4.21 4.55
N ASP A 224 5.39 -5.00 3.86
CA ASP A 224 6.46 -4.48 2.99
C ASP A 224 6.07 -4.31 1.52
N LYS A 225 4.78 -4.37 1.18
CA LYS A 225 4.30 -4.18 -0.20
C LYS A 225 3.13 -3.20 -0.22
N PRO A 226 2.81 -2.56 -1.36
CA PRO A 226 1.60 -1.78 -1.49
C PRO A 226 0.36 -2.65 -1.31
N ALA A 227 -0.74 -2.03 -0.88
CA ALA A 227 -2.02 -2.73 -0.76
C ALA A 227 -2.51 -3.21 -2.13
N TYR A 228 -3.22 -4.32 -2.19
CA TYR A 228 -4.07 -4.61 -3.35
C TYR A 228 -5.17 -3.56 -3.45
N THR A 229 -5.75 -3.44 -4.65
CA THR A 229 -6.78 -2.45 -4.95
C THR A 229 -7.90 -2.44 -3.91
N ILE A 230 -8.11 -1.31 -3.24
CA ILE A 230 -9.27 -1.08 -2.36
C ILE A 230 -10.52 -0.88 -3.23
N LEU A 231 -11.58 -1.63 -2.94
CA LEU A 231 -12.85 -1.58 -3.67
C LEU A 231 -13.85 -0.62 -3.01
N ALA A 232 -14.81 -0.09 -3.76
CA ALA A 232 -15.80 0.86 -3.23
C ALA A 232 -16.78 0.22 -2.21
N GLN A 233 -17.05 -1.09 -2.32
CA GLN A 233 -18.03 -1.79 -1.48
C GLN A 233 -17.38 -2.46 -0.25
N MET A 234 -16.52 -1.72 0.46
CA MET A 234 -15.88 -2.20 1.68
C MET A 234 -16.89 -2.61 2.76
N HIS A 235 -18.09 -2.02 2.80
CA HIS A 235 -19.12 -2.37 3.79
C HIS A 235 -19.60 -3.84 3.72
N ARG A 236 -19.51 -4.49 2.55
CA ARG A 236 -20.02 -5.87 2.35
C ARG A 236 -19.07 -6.91 2.90
N ASP A 237 -17.82 -6.86 2.48
CA ASP A 237 -16.81 -7.84 2.86
C ASP A 237 -15.43 -7.19 2.96
N LEU A 238 -14.86 -7.26 4.16
CA LEU A 238 -13.53 -6.73 4.50
C LEU A 238 -12.51 -7.85 4.67
N SER A 239 -12.88 -9.12 4.44
CA SER A 239 -11.97 -10.27 4.58
C SER A 239 -10.74 -10.17 3.68
N GLU A 240 -10.85 -9.41 2.59
CA GLU A 240 -9.70 -9.06 1.80
C GLU A 240 -8.79 -8.07 2.48
N TRP A 241 -9.24 -7.05 3.24
CA TRP A 241 -8.41 -5.97 3.81
C TRP A 241 -8.26 -6.09 5.34
N VAL A 242 -7.56 -7.12 5.78
CA VAL A 242 -7.19 -7.31 7.19
C VAL A 242 -5.89 -6.55 7.51
N HIS A 243 -5.84 -5.92 8.68
CA HIS A 243 -4.66 -5.22 9.17
C HIS A 243 -3.44 -6.18 9.21
N PRO A 244 -2.22 -5.73 8.88
CA PRO A 244 -1.03 -6.59 8.90
C PRO A 244 -0.84 -7.30 10.25
N ASP A 245 -0.93 -6.55 11.35
CA ASP A 245 -0.55 -7.05 12.68
C ASP A 245 -1.73 -7.34 13.62
N SER A 246 -2.88 -6.70 13.41
CA SER A 246 -4.02 -6.76 14.35
C SER A 246 -5.12 -7.69 13.81
N GLN A 247 -5.88 -8.37 14.68
CA GLN A 247 -7.01 -9.21 14.24
C GLN A 247 -8.28 -8.39 13.96
N ARG A 248 -8.16 -7.37 13.09
CA ARG A 248 -9.27 -6.51 12.67
C ARG A 248 -9.18 -6.16 11.19
N TRP A 249 -10.30 -5.70 10.64
CA TRP A 249 -10.31 -5.02 9.35
C TRP A 249 -9.53 -3.70 9.44
N ILE A 250 -9.07 -3.20 8.30
CA ILE A 250 -8.56 -1.83 8.25
C ILE A 250 -9.67 -0.81 8.53
N THR A 251 -9.30 0.30 9.16
CA THR A 251 -10.20 1.44 9.40
C THR A 251 -10.42 2.24 8.12
N VAL A 252 -11.44 3.11 8.12
CA VAL A 252 -11.66 4.05 7.01
C VAL A 252 -10.44 4.97 6.81
N ARG A 253 -9.79 5.43 7.87
CA ARG A 253 -8.57 6.24 7.81
C ARG A 253 -7.39 5.48 7.19
N GLU A 254 -7.23 4.21 7.54
CA GLU A 254 -6.19 3.36 6.94
C GLU A 254 -6.46 3.15 5.45
N ALA A 255 -7.70 2.84 5.06
CA ALA A 255 -8.10 2.71 3.67
C ALA A 255 -7.88 4.03 2.88
N ALA A 256 -8.20 5.16 3.51
CA ALA A 256 -7.98 6.49 2.95
C ALA A 256 -6.49 6.77 2.71
N ARG A 257 -5.61 6.47 3.67
CA ARG A 257 -4.16 6.62 3.48
C ARG A 257 -3.60 5.71 2.41
N LEU A 258 -4.07 4.47 2.32
CA LEU A 258 -3.69 3.56 1.23
C LEU A 258 -4.15 4.07 -0.16
N GLN A 259 -5.09 5.02 -0.21
CA GLN A 259 -5.48 5.77 -1.42
C GLN A 259 -4.87 7.19 -1.47
N SER A 260 -3.90 7.50 -0.61
CA SER A 260 -3.22 8.81 -0.50
C SER A 260 -4.13 10.00 -0.18
N PHE A 261 -5.25 9.76 0.51
CA PHE A 261 -6.00 10.86 1.12
C PHE A 261 -5.25 11.38 2.35
N HIS A 262 -4.96 12.68 2.33
CA HIS A 262 -4.37 13.41 3.46
C HIS A 262 -5.22 13.25 4.74
N ASP A 263 -4.57 13.24 5.92
CA ASP A 263 -5.27 13.00 7.19
C ASP A 263 -6.31 14.08 7.54
N GLY A 264 -6.16 15.27 6.97
CA GLY A 264 -7.14 16.36 7.07
C GLY A 264 -8.39 16.17 6.23
N PHE A 265 -8.42 15.22 5.29
CA PHE A 265 -9.62 14.92 4.51
C PHE A 265 -10.61 14.13 5.37
N VAL A 266 -11.78 14.71 5.64
CA VAL A 266 -12.81 14.10 6.48
C VAL A 266 -13.92 13.53 5.59
N PHE A 267 -14.14 12.23 5.68
CA PHE A 267 -15.26 11.59 5.01
C PHE A 267 -16.53 11.77 5.83
N GLN A 268 -17.56 12.33 5.21
CA GLN A 268 -18.92 12.35 5.75
C GLN A 268 -19.59 11.03 5.37
N THR A 269 -20.10 10.28 6.34
CA THR A 269 -20.81 9.02 6.09
C THR A 269 -22.31 9.17 6.32
N SER A 270 -23.11 8.49 5.51
CA SER A 270 -24.56 8.37 5.67
C SER A 270 -25.00 7.02 6.26
N GLU A 271 -24.15 5.99 6.22
CA GLU A 271 -24.49 4.61 6.64
C GLU A 271 -23.28 3.88 7.27
N TRP A 272 -23.57 2.85 8.06
CA TRP A 272 -22.62 2.04 8.85
C TRP A 272 -22.37 0.66 8.23
#